data_AF-A0A973E5Y0-F1
#
_entry.id   AF-A0A973E5Y0-F1
#
_cell.length_a   1.000
_cell.length_b   1.000
_cell.length_c   1.000
_cell.angle_alpha   90.00
_cell.angle_beta   90.00
_cell.angle_gamma   90.00
#
_symmetry.space_group_name_H-M   'P 1'
#
loop_
_entity.id
_entity.type
_entity.pdbx_description
1 polymer ?
#
loop_
_entity_poly.entity_id
_entity_poly.type
_entity_poly.pdbx_seq_one_letter_code
_entity_poly.pdbx_strand_id
1 'polypeptide(L)'
;MRHHISCTRCGNTQAISADSPRDWDEITCTECGEFIDTYGHQTDLASPSYTLHALNLSRGLILQMARESVHRLERQPAMRRSA
;
A
#
# COMPACT_ATOMS: atom_id res chain seq x y z
N MET A 1 -6.40 15.37 -17.26
CA MET A 1 -6.43 13.96 -17.76
C MET A 1 -7.35 13.08 -16.90
N ARG A 2 -7.82 11.93 -17.41
CA ARG A 2 -8.82 11.08 -16.73
C ARG A 2 -8.24 9.72 -16.31
N HIS A 3 -8.72 9.23 -15.17
CA HIS A 3 -8.37 7.95 -14.57
C HIS A 3 -9.63 7.14 -14.28
N HIS A 4 -9.49 5.81 -14.34
CA HIS A 4 -10.56 4.88 -13.96
C HIS A 4 -10.24 4.24 -12.61
N ILE A 5 -10.54 4.96 -11.53
CA ILE A 5 -10.26 4.55 -10.15
C ILE A 5 -11.54 4.72 -9.35
N SER A 6 -11.91 3.69 -8.58
CA SER A 6 -13.10 3.75 -7.72
C SER A 6 -12.81 4.62 -6.50
N CYS A 7 -13.60 5.69 -6.34
CA CYS A 7 -13.56 6.54 -5.17
C CYS A 7 -14.10 5.79 -3.96
N THR A 8 -13.29 5.69 -2.90
CA THR A 8 -13.66 5.02 -1.64
C THR A 8 -14.78 5.73 -0.89
N ARG A 9 -15.03 7.01 -1.17
CA ARG A 9 -16.06 7.82 -0.50
C ARG A 9 -17.44 7.74 -1.14
N CYS A 10 -17.54 7.87 -2.47
CA CYS A 10 -18.82 7.91 -3.18
C CYS A 10 -19.04 6.77 -4.18
N GLY A 11 -18.04 5.92 -4.41
CA GLY A 11 -18.13 4.79 -5.33
C GLY A 11 -17.96 5.13 -6.82
N ASN A 12 -17.99 6.42 -7.19
CA ASN A 12 -17.75 6.83 -8.57
C ASN A 12 -16.38 6.37 -9.07
N THR A 13 -16.32 5.94 -10.33
CA THR A 13 -15.12 5.38 -10.96
C THR A 13 -14.38 6.37 -11.85
N GLN A 14 -14.83 7.63 -11.90
CA GLN A 14 -14.20 8.68 -12.70
C GLN A 14 -13.37 9.59 -11.80
N ALA A 15 -12.10 9.71 -12.13
CA ALA A 15 -11.17 10.59 -11.45
C ALA A 15 -10.36 11.41 -12.45
N ILE A 16 -9.82 12.54 -11.99
CA ILE A 16 -9.06 13.47 -12.82
C ILE A 16 -7.78 13.91 -12.13
N SER A 17 -6.78 14.24 -12.93
CA SER A 17 -5.59 14.99 -12.50
C SER A 17 -5.27 16.08 -13.53
N ALA A 18 -4.27 16.91 -13.24
CA ALA A 18 -3.78 17.94 -14.16
C ALA A 18 -3.43 17.35 -15.54
N ASP A 19 -3.49 18.14 -16.62
CA ASP A 19 -3.24 17.65 -17.99
C ASP A 19 -1.76 17.32 -18.27
N SER A 20 -0.85 17.84 -17.46
CA SER A 20 0.59 17.52 -17.46
C SER A 20 1.05 17.29 -16.01
N PRO A 21 0.62 16.19 -15.38
CA PRO A 21 0.80 16.03 -13.95
C PRO A 21 2.27 15.76 -13.60
N ARG A 22 2.68 16.31 -12.47
CA ARG A 22 3.88 15.93 -11.73
C ARG A 22 3.54 14.78 -10.80
N ASP A 23 4.55 14.07 -10.30
CA ASP A 23 4.35 12.88 -9.48
C ASP A 23 3.52 13.13 -8.21
N TRP A 24 3.58 14.33 -7.67
CA TRP A 24 2.82 14.74 -6.48
C TRP A 24 1.45 15.34 -6.78
N ASP A 25 1.07 15.48 -8.05
CA ASP A 25 -0.24 16.04 -8.38
C ASP A 25 -1.34 15.04 -8.01
N GLU A 26 -2.40 15.59 -7.44
CA GLU A 26 -3.51 14.81 -6.93
C GLU A 26 -4.38 14.24 -8.07
N ILE A 27 -4.81 12.99 -7.86
CA ILE A 27 -5.92 12.39 -8.56
C ILE A 27 -7.14 12.51 -7.67
N THR A 28 -8.15 13.24 -8.14
CA THR A 28 -9.37 13.55 -7.37
C THR A 28 -10.61 12.97 -8.05
N CYS A 29 -11.60 12.59 -7.23
CA CYS A 29 -12.88 12.14 -7.73
C CYS A 29 -13.62 13.27 -8.45
N THR A 30 -14.14 13.01 -9.65
CA THR A 30 -14.89 14.04 -10.40
C THR A 30 -16.23 14.40 -9.79
N GLU A 31 -16.77 13.55 -8.91
CA GLU A 31 -18.10 13.75 -8.33
C GLU A 31 -18.04 14.43 -6.96
N CYS A 32 -17.30 13.85 -6.01
CA CYS A 32 -17.23 14.38 -4.63
C CYS A 32 -15.98 15.21 -4.33
N GLY A 33 -15.04 15.31 -5.28
CA GLY A 33 -13.78 16.05 -5.11
C GLY A 33 -12.79 15.41 -4.15
N GLU A 34 -13.06 14.20 -3.65
CA GLU A 34 -12.18 13.52 -2.70
C GLU A 34 -10.82 13.20 -3.34
N PHE A 35 -9.75 13.42 -2.57
CA PHE A 35 -8.42 12.91 -2.90
C PHE A 35 -8.44 11.38 -2.93
N ILE A 36 -7.90 10.79 -4.00
CA ILE A 36 -7.83 9.35 -4.18
C ILE A 36 -6.38 8.88 -4.06
N ASP A 37 -5.48 9.48 -4.83
CA ASP A 37 -4.08 9.11 -4.91
C ASP A 37 -3.24 10.24 -5.54
N THR A 38 -1.92 10.05 -5.64
CA THR A 38 -1.04 10.91 -6.43
C THR A 38 -0.73 10.28 -7.79
N TYR A 39 -0.41 11.13 -8.78
CA TYR A 39 -0.11 10.66 -10.12
C TYR A 39 1.12 9.73 -10.19
N GLY A 40 2.18 10.06 -9.45
CA GLY A 40 3.40 9.27 -9.40
C GLY A 40 3.15 7.87 -8.84
N HIS A 41 2.44 7.79 -7.71
CA HIS A 41 2.09 6.50 -7.12
C HIS A 41 1.21 5.68 -8.06
N GLN A 42 0.20 6.28 -8.70
CA GLN A 42 -0.65 5.59 -9.67
C GLN A 42 0.13 5.09 -10.90
N THR A 43 1.16 5.81 -11.33
CA THR A 43 2.06 5.42 -12.42
C THR A 43 2.95 4.25 -11.99
N ASP A 44 3.47 4.30 -10.76
CA ASP A 44 4.25 3.21 -10.18
C ASP A 44 3.43 1.94 -10.04
N LEU A 45 2.16 2.02 -9.60
CA LEU A 45 1.23 0.90 -9.56
C LEU A 45 1.02 0.24 -10.93
N ALA A 46 0.98 1.05 -11.99
CA ALA A 46 0.83 0.58 -13.36
C ALA A 46 2.12 -0.02 -13.94
N SER A 47 3.26 0.12 -13.25
CA SER A 47 4.54 -0.42 -13.72
C SER A 47 4.53 -1.96 -13.73
N PRO A 48 5.03 -2.62 -14.78
CA PRO A 48 5.15 -4.09 -14.83
C PRO A 48 5.94 -4.69 -13.66
N SER A 49 6.86 -3.92 -13.06
CA SER A 49 7.67 -4.35 -11.93
C SER A 49 6.96 -4.22 -10.58
N TYR A 50 5.82 -3.52 -10.50
CA TYR A 50 5.15 -3.25 -9.23
C TYR A 50 4.73 -4.52 -8.51
N THR A 51 4.11 -5.47 -9.22
CA THR A 51 3.69 -6.75 -8.61
C THR A 51 4.87 -7.50 -8.02
N LEU A 52 6.00 -7.55 -8.73
CA LEU A 52 7.23 -8.17 -8.21
C LEU A 52 7.79 -7.41 -7.00
N HIS A 53 7.76 -6.07 -7.04
CA HIS A 53 8.17 -5.24 -5.93
C HIS A 53 7.31 -5.49 -4.69
N ALA A 54 5.98 -5.50 -4.83
CA ALA A 54 5.03 -5.78 -3.75
C ALA A 54 5.21 -7.18 -3.15
N LEU A 55 5.47 -8.19 -3.99
CA LEU A 55 5.77 -9.55 -3.53
C LEU A 55 7.08 -9.61 -2.74
N ASN A 56 8.11 -8.90 -3.20
CA ASN A 56 9.39 -8.82 -2.49
C ASN A 56 9.27 -8.13 -1.12
N LEU A 57 8.48 -7.05 -1.03
CA LEU A 57 8.17 -6.39 0.25
C LEU A 57 7.43 -7.35 1.20
N SER A 58 6.40 -8.03 0.69
CA SER A 58 5.62 -9.01 1.45
C SER A 58 6.50 -10.14 1.99
N ARG A 59 7.41 -10.66 1.17
CA ARG A 59 8.39 -11.67 1.57
C ARG A 59 9.31 -11.17 2.69
N GLY A 60 9.78 -9.92 2.59
CA GLY A 60 10.61 -9.28 3.62
C GLY A 60 9.91 -9.25 4.98
N LEU A 61 8.65 -8.80 5.01
CA LEU A 61 7.84 -8.73 6.23
C LEU A 61 7.61 -10.11 6.85
N ILE A 62 7.29 -11.13 6.05
CA ILE A 62 7.10 -12.51 6.53
C ILE A 62 8.39 -13.01 7.20
N LEU A 63 9.55 -12.76 6.59
CA LEU A 63 10.84 -13.16 7.16
C LEU A 63 11.16 -12.40 8.45
N GLN A 64 10.83 -11.11 8.54
CA GLN A 64 10.98 -10.33 9.77
C GLN A 64 10.11 -10.90 10.90
N MET A 65 8.83 -11.13 10.64
CA MET A 65 7.91 -11.72 11.62
C MET A 65 8.36 -13.12 12.08
N ALA A 66 8.87 -13.94 11.17
CA ALA A 66 9.40 -15.26 11.50
C ALA A 66 10.61 -15.16 12.46
N ARG A 67 11.56 -14.25 12.16
CA ARG A 67 12.73 -14.00 13.02
C ARG A 67 12.34 -13.48 14.40
N GLU A 68 11.40 -12.53 14.48
CA GLU A 68 10.89 -12.03 15.75
C GLU A 68 10.18 -13.12 16.56
N SER A 69 9.43 -13.99 15.89
CA SER A 69 8.73 -15.11 16.54
C SER A 69 9.71 -16.10 17.16
N VAL A 70 10.79 -16.46 16.45
CA VAL A 70 11.87 -17.30 16.98
C VAL A 70 12.52 -16.64 18.19
N HIS A 71 12.89 -15.36 18.11
CA HIS A 71 13.47 -14.65 19.24
C HIS A 71 12.53 -14.53 20.44
N ARG A 72 11.21 -14.41 20.23
CA ARG A 72 10.22 -14.42 21.32
C ARG A 72 10.13 -15.78 22.00
N LEU A 73 10.20 -16.87 21.23
CA LEU A 73 10.22 -18.24 21.76
C LEU A 73 11.50 -18.52 22.57
N GLU A 74 12.65 -18.05 22.08
CA GLU A 74 13.94 -18.19 22.78
C GLU A 74 14.02 -17.34 24.06
N ARG A 75 13.38 -16.17 24.08
CA ARG A 75 13.30 -15.27 25.24
C ARG A 75 12.20 -15.62 26.25
N GLN A 76 11.51 -16.75 26.11
CA GLN A 76 10.60 -17.29 27.12
C GLN A 76 11.36 -18.30 28.01
N PRO A 77 12.15 -17.87 29.02
CA PRO A 77 12.72 -18.81 29.96
C PRO A 77 11.60 -19.36 30.83
N ALA A 78 11.33 -20.66 30.71
CA ALA A 78 10.83 -21.57 31.76
C ALA A 78 9.89 -20.99 32.84
N MET A 79 8.96 -20.08 32.52
CA MET A 79 8.03 -19.50 33.49
C MET A 79 6.83 -20.44 33.69
N ARG A 80 7.10 -21.73 33.88
CA ARG A 80 6.16 -22.77 34.33
C ARG A 80 6.95 -23.88 35.01
N ARG A 81 7.56 -23.56 36.15
CA ARG A 81 7.98 -24.55 37.16
C ARG A 81 8.18 -23.84 38.48
N SER A 82 7.08 -23.51 39.16
CA SER A 82 7.05 -23.25 40.60
C SER A 82 5.60 -23.32 41.09
N ALA A 83 5.42 -24.14 42.14
CA ALA A 83 4.19 -24.52 42.86
C ALA A 83 3.27 -25.54 42.18
#